data_AF-A0A4U5MLR5-F1
#
_entry.id   AF-A0A4U5MLR5-F1
#
_cell.length_a   1.000
_cell.length_b   1.000
_cell.length_c   1.000
_cell.angle_alpha   90.00
_cell.angle_beta   90.00
_cell.angle_gamma   90.00
#
_symmetry.space_group_name_H-M   'P 1'
#
loop_
_entity.id
_entity.type
_entity.pdbx_description
1 polymer ?
#
loop_
_entity_poly.entity_id
_entity_poly.type
_entity_poly.pdbx_seq_one_letter_code
_entity_poly.pdbx_strand_id
1 'polypeptide(L)'
;MGSIGSASEILHKFNNRNPGFLAIESRLMTIEYRQAKKAAKDKEPDYSDLIQRYEKLVHNAQAPREVCSYYAMRLAMFHAKVRNDPKLAGKVLNDAISYDRRNYRLYKHLIDVAFAYQPLNESAVLGALEQAINSNDLTYEHRLQFSSRRMEFLDEYGTDMKETDRSQPVGRATTSIWEPISACNKRSKPAEINNQTIINCKAASSRFFFFNLALFKLGFRFLMEYFRSVKIFVVAEELIGPDWDIFLGGVIAGLILVLTFFHMRR
;
A
#
# COMPACT_ATOMS: atom_id res chain seq x y z
N MET A 1 -1.55 -17.38 -32.82
CA MET A 1 -0.96 -17.89 -31.57
C MET A 1 0.53 -18.11 -31.81
N GLY A 2 1.42 -17.47 -31.03
CA GLY A 2 2.86 -17.49 -31.28
C GLY A 2 3.57 -18.75 -30.75
N SER A 3 4.53 -19.27 -31.50
CA SER A 3 5.41 -20.37 -31.09
C SER A 3 6.26 -19.99 -29.87
N ILE A 4 6.04 -20.67 -28.73
CA ILE A 4 6.77 -20.44 -27.47
C ILE A 4 8.28 -20.69 -27.65
N GLY A 5 8.65 -21.67 -28.50
CA GLY A 5 10.04 -22.02 -28.75
C GLY A 5 10.83 -20.87 -29.38
N SER A 6 10.28 -20.25 -30.42
CA SER A 6 10.92 -19.14 -31.14
C SER A 6 11.06 -17.90 -30.24
N ALA A 7 10.08 -17.61 -29.40
CA ALA A 7 10.13 -16.47 -28.48
C ALA A 7 11.18 -16.65 -27.36
N SER A 8 11.32 -17.86 -26.81
CA SER A 8 12.34 -18.15 -25.78
C SER A 8 13.76 -17.99 -26.34
N GLU A 9 13.99 -18.49 -27.55
CA GLU A 9 15.29 -18.39 -28.23
C GLU A 9 15.70 -16.93 -28.47
N ILE A 10 14.76 -16.08 -28.90
CA ILE A 10 15.01 -14.64 -29.09
C ILE A 10 15.41 -13.98 -27.76
N LEU A 11 14.71 -14.29 -26.67
CA LEU A 11 15.00 -13.73 -25.35
C LEU A 11 16.37 -14.19 -24.82
N HIS A 12 16.75 -15.46 -25.03
CA HIS A 12 18.09 -15.93 -24.67
C HIS A 12 19.17 -15.23 -25.50
N LYS A 13 18.98 -15.09 -26.82
CA LYS A 13 19.92 -14.34 -27.67
C LYS A 13 20.07 -12.89 -27.22
N PHE A 14 18.97 -12.24 -26.83
CA PHE A 14 19.00 -10.88 -26.30
C PHE A 14 19.76 -10.80 -24.97
N ASN A 15 19.46 -11.70 -24.02
CA ASN A 15 20.10 -11.72 -22.70
C ASN A 15 21.60 -12.00 -22.79
N ASN A 16 22.02 -12.89 -23.69
CA ASN A 16 23.43 -13.19 -23.90
C ASN A 16 24.22 -11.99 -24.46
N ARG A 17 23.57 -11.15 -25.28
CA ARG A 17 24.17 -9.91 -25.79
C ARG A 17 24.15 -8.78 -24.77
N ASN A 18 23.13 -8.76 -23.92
CA ASN A 18 22.87 -7.68 -22.97
C ASN A 18 22.52 -8.27 -21.59
N PRO A 19 23.51 -8.73 -20.82
CA PRO A 19 23.25 -9.26 -19.49
C PRO A 19 22.81 -8.15 -18.52
N GLY A 20 22.02 -8.50 -17.51
CA GLY A 20 21.61 -7.59 -16.43
C GLY A 20 20.24 -6.92 -16.62
N PHE A 21 19.55 -7.16 -17.73
CA PHE A 21 18.18 -6.67 -17.93
C PHE A 21 17.17 -7.46 -17.08
N LEU A 22 16.78 -6.89 -15.93
CA LEU A 22 15.86 -7.48 -14.95
C LEU A 22 14.55 -8.01 -15.57
N ALA A 23 13.96 -7.26 -16.50
CA ALA A 23 12.69 -7.62 -17.14
C ALA A 23 12.81 -8.86 -18.03
N ILE A 24 13.92 -9.00 -18.75
CA ILE A 24 14.19 -10.12 -19.64
C ILE A 24 14.47 -11.37 -18.82
N GLU A 25 15.37 -11.28 -17.84
CA GLU A 25 15.71 -12.39 -16.95
C GLU A 25 14.47 -12.89 -16.19
N SER A 26 13.67 -11.95 -15.67
CA SER A 26 12.39 -12.27 -15.02
C SER A 26 11.41 -13.00 -15.92
N ARG A 27 11.42 -12.69 -17.23
CA ARG A 27 10.56 -13.33 -18.22
C ARG A 27 11.07 -14.72 -18.56
N LEU A 28 12.37 -14.89 -18.76
CA LEU A 28 13.01 -16.20 -19.00
C LEU A 28 12.70 -17.18 -17.87
N MET A 29 12.90 -16.78 -16.61
CA MET A 29 12.54 -17.61 -15.45
C MET A 29 11.06 -18.01 -15.41
N THR A 30 10.17 -17.11 -15.85
CA THR A 30 8.73 -17.41 -15.92
C THR A 30 8.41 -18.42 -17.04
N ILE A 31 9.15 -18.39 -18.14
CA ILE A 31 9.05 -19.37 -19.23
C ILE A 31 9.55 -20.73 -18.74
N GLU A 32 10.71 -20.77 -18.08
CA GLU A 32 11.30 -21.99 -17.51
C GLU A 32 10.36 -22.66 -16.51
N TYR A 33 9.78 -21.89 -15.59
CA TYR A 33 8.75 -22.40 -14.66
C TYR A 33 7.57 -23.07 -15.38
N ARG A 34 7.06 -22.44 -16.45
CA ARG A 34 5.93 -22.98 -17.23
C ARG A 34 6.34 -24.23 -18.01
N GLN A 35 7.57 -24.26 -18.53
CA GLN A 35 8.10 -25.42 -19.23
C GLN A 35 8.28 -26.61 -18.29
N ALA A 36 8.90 -26.40 -17.12
CA ALA A 36 9.03 -27.42 -16.09
C ALA A 36 7.67 -27.98 -15.67
N LYS A 37 6.70 -27.09 -15.39
CA LYS A 37 5.33 -27.49 -15.05
C LYS A 37 4.63 -28.27 -16.16
N LYS A 38 4.82 -27.89 -17.44
CA LYS A 38 4.25 -28.59 -18.59
C LYS A 38 4.93 -29.95 -18.83
N ALA A 39 6.24 -30.04 -18.60
CA ALA A 39 7.02 -31.26 -18.79
C ALA A 39 6.67 -32.33 -17.76
N ALA A 40 6.39 -31.92 -16.52
CA ALA A 40 6.10 -32.84 -15.41
C ALA A 40 4.79 -33.63 -15.58
N LYS A 41 3.80 -33.09 -16.32
CA LYS A 41 2.45 -33.66 -16.49
C LYS A 41 1.84 -34.06 -15.13
N ASP A 42 1.82 -35.35 -14.81
CA ASP A 42 1.22 -35.92 -13.59
C ASP A 42 2.22 -36.08 -12.43
N LYS A 43 3.51 -35.83 -12.67
CA LYS A 43 4.57 -35.90 -11.65
C LYS A 43 4.83 -34.52 -11.04
N GLU A 44 5.47 -34.51 -9.87
CA GLU A 44 5.99 -33.28 -9.30
C GLU A 44 7.06 -32.68 -10.24
N PRO A 45 6.94 -31.40 -10.64
CA PRO A 45 7.92 -30.79 -11.53
C PRO A 45 9.26 -30.59 -10.84
N ASP A 46 10.34 -30.90 -11.56
CA ASP A 46 11.68 -30.54 -11.12
C ASP A 46 11.94 -29.06 -11.40
N TYR A 47 12.28 -28.32 -10.34
CA TYR A 47 12.59 -26.90 -10.37
C TYR A 47 14.05 -26.60 -10.02
N SER A 48 14.92 -27.62 -9.98
CA SER A 48 16.32 -27.50 -9.54
C SER A 48 17.09 -26.43 -10.33
N ASP A 49 16.99 -26.43 -11.66
CA ASP A 49 17.67 -25.45 -12.51
C ASP A 49 17.18 -24.01 -12.27
N LEU A 50 15.87 -23.85 -12.08
CA LEU A 50 15.23 -22.57 -11.83
C LEU A 50 15.68 -22.00 -10.47
N ILE A 51 15.70 -22.85 -9.44
CA ILE A 51 16.15 -22.48 -8.10
C ILE A 51 17.62 -22.09 -8.13
N GLN A 52 18.48 -22.88 -8.78
CA GLN A 52 19.89 -22.57 -8.92
C GLN A 52 20.12 -21.22 -9.63
N ARG A 53 19.31 -20.90 -10.65
CA ARG A 53 19.36 -19.59 -11.30
C ARG A 53 18.96 -18.46 -10.36
N TYR A 54 17.88 -18.62 -9.58
CA TYR A 54 17.51 -17.63 -8.56
C TYR A 54 18.62 -17.41 -7.55
N GLU A 55 19.21 -18.49 -7.01
CA GLU A 55 20.29 -18.40 -6.02
C GLU A 55 21.52 -17.67 -6.56
N LYS A 56 21.91 -17.94 -7.82
CA LYS A 56 23.00 -17.21 -8.50
C LYS A 56 22.70 -15.71 -8.60
N LEU A 57 21.46 -15.34 -8.90
CA LEU A 57 21.05 -13.94 -9.03
C LEU A 57 20.94 -13.22 -7.68
N VAL A 58 20.50 -13.91 -6.63
CA VAL A 58 20.42 -13.37 -5.26
C VAL A 58 21.81 -13.07 -4.71
N HIS A 59 22.79 -13.96 -4.95
CA HIS A 59 24.16 -13.82 -4.46
C HIS A 59 25.09 -13.09 -5.45
N ASN A 60 24.54 -12.42 -6.47
CA ASN A 60 25.35 -11.69 -7.43
C ASN A 60 25.90 -10.39 -6.80
N ALA A 61 27.17 -10.41 -6.42
CA ALA A 61 27.85 -9.25 -5.81
C ALA A 61 27.99 -8.03 -6.75
N GLN A 62 27.90 -8.22 -8.06
CA GLN A 62 28.00 -7.12 -9.04
C GLN A 62 26.67 -6.39 -9.26
N ALA A 63 25.56 -7.00 -8.88
CA ALA A 63 24.24 -6.42 -9.09
C ALA A 63 23.88 -5.40 -7.99
N PRO A 64 23.06 -4.37 -8.30
CA PRO A 64 22.51 -3.47 -7.29
C PRO A 64 21.72 -4.25 -6.22
N ARG A 65 21.73 -3.76 -4.97
CA ARG A 65 21.09 -4.46 -3.85
C ARG A 65 19.60 -4.67 -4.08
N GLU A 66 18.93 -3.68 -4.67
CA GLU A 66 17.51 -3.70 -4.97
C GLU A 66 17.15 -4.84 -5.95
N VAL A 67 18.06 -5.15 -6.88
CA VAL A 67 17.92 -6.24 -7.84
C VAL A 67 18.05 -7.59 -7.14
N CYS A 68 19.05 -7.75 -6.27
CA CYS A 68 19.22 -8.97 -5.47
C CYS A 68 18.00 -9.19 -4.55
N SER A 69 17.54 -8.14 -3.86
CA SER A 69 16.33 -8.16 -3.03
C SER A 69 15.09 -8.54 -3.84
N TYR A 70 14.96 -8.05 -5.08
CA TYR A 70 13.87 -8.44 -5.97
C TYR A 70 13.86 -9.94 -6.27
N TYR A 71 15.02 -10.52 -6.59
CA TYR A 71 15.11 -11.96 -6.84
C TYR A 71 14.90 -12.78 -5.57
N ALA A 72 15.35 -12.31 -4.41
CA ALA A 72 15.13 -12.97 -3.13
C ALA A 72 13.64 -13.03 -2.78
N MET A 73 12.89 -11.93 -3.00
CA MET A 73 11.43 -11.93 -2.84
C MET A 73 10.76 -12.96 -3.76
N ARG A 74 11.18 -13.04 -5.04
CA ARG A 74 10.62 -14.02 -5.98
C ARG A 74 10.93 -15.46 -5.58
N LEU A 75 12.16 -15.73 -5.14
CA LEU A 75 12.58 -17.05 -4.68
C LEU A 75 11.81 -17.47 -3.41
N ALA A 76 11.65 -16.57 -2.45
CA ALA A 76 10.88 -16.84 -1.24
C ALA A 76 9.41 -17.17 -1.57
N MET A 77 8.76 -16.37 -2.41
CA MET A 77 7.38 -16.64 -2.84
C MET A 77 7.27 -17.95 -3.62
N PHE A 78 8.31 -18.33 -4.36
CA PHE A 78 8.38 -19.61 -5.05
C PHE A 78 8.40 -20.78 -4.04
N HIS A 79 9.24 -20.71 -3.00
CA HIS A 79 9.25 -21.72 -1.93
C HIS A 79 7.90 -21.81 -1.21
N ALA A 80 7.31 -20.67 -0.86
CA ALA A 80 6.03 -20.64 -0.13
C ALA A 80 4.86 -21.17 -0.97
N LYS A 81 4.70 -20.73 -2.23
CA LYS A 81 3.50 -21.00 -3.05
C LYS A 81 3.62 -22.21 -3.98
N VAL A 82 4.83 -22.53 -4.44
CA VAL A 82 5.04 -23.61 -5.42
C VAL A 82 5.52 -24.87 -4.72
N ARG A 83 6.47 -24.75 -3.80
CA ARG A 83 7.03 -25.90 -3.05
C ARG A 83 6.33 -26.17 -1.72
N ASN A 84 5.36 -25.34 -1.33
CA ASN A 84 4.67 -25.41 -0.03
C ASN A 84 5.63 -25.45 1.18
N ASP A 85 6.77 -24.76 1.08
CA ASP A 85 7.75 -24.62 2.17
C ASP A 85 7.88 -23.15 2.61
N PRO A 86 6.94 -22.65 3.43
CA PRO A 86 6.99 -21.30 3.97
C PRO A 86 8.14 -21.09 4.96
N LYS A 87 8.69 -22.15 5.58
CA LYS A 87 9.82 -22.04 6.50
C LYS A 87 11.09 -21.66 5.77
N LEU A 88 11.37 -22.31 4.64
CA LEU A 88 12.50 -21.96 3.79
C LEU A 88 12.33 -20.57 3.17
N ALA A 89 11.11 -20.23 2.74
CA ALA A 89 10.79 -18.88 2.25
C ALA A 89 11.12 -17.79 3.29
N GLY A 90 10.75 -18.01 4.55
CA GLY A 90 11.05 -17.10 5.65
C GLY A 90 12.56 -16.93 5.90
N LYS A 91 13.35 -18.00 5.75
CA LYS A 91 14.82 -17.92 5.87
C LYS A 91 15.42 -17.05 4.76
N VAL A 92 15.06 -17.30 3.50
CA VAL A 92 15.52 -16.52 2.35
C VAL A 92 15.20 -15.03 2.52
N LEU A 93 14.01 -14.70 3.03
CA LEU A 93 13.63 -13.31 3.29
C LEU A 93 14.41 -12.69 4.44
N ASN A 94 14.65 -13.41 5.54
CA ASN A 94 15.47 -12.89 6.64
C ASN A 94 16.92 -12.66 6.22
N ASP A 95 17.48 -13.56 5.41
CA ASP A 95 18.82 -13.38 4.83
C ASP A 95 18.86 -12.13 3.94
N ALA A 96 17.85 -11.93 3.09
CA ALA A 96 17.74 -10.73 2.27
C ALA A 96 17.54 -9.44 3.10
N ILE A 97 16.75 -9.48 4.17
CA ILE A 97 16.57 -8.36 5.09
C ILE A 97 17.89 -7.99 5.75
N SER A 98 18.71 -8.97 6.15
CA SER A 98 20.02 -8.69 6.74
C SER A 98 20.93 -7.89 5.81
N TYR A 99 20.79 -8.09 4.50
CA TYR A 99 21.55 -7.40 3.46
C TYR A 99 20.97 -6.02 3.08
N ASP A 100 19.63 -5.91 2.98
CA ASP A 100 18.89 -4.72 2.53
C ASP A 100 17.77 -4.33 3.50
N ARG A 101 18.16 -3.84 4.69
CA ARG A 101 17.24 -3.50 5.79
C ARG A 101 16.28 -2.35 5.50
N ARG A 102 16.58 -1.50 4.51
CA ARG A 102 15.78 -0.31 4.18
C ARG A 102 14.60 -0.60 3.26
N ASN A 103 14.57 -1.79 2.67
CA ASN A 103 13.56 -2.16 1.69
C ASN A 103 12.30 -2.72 2.35
N TYR A 104 11.28 -1.87 2.51
CA TYR A 104 9.99 -2.23 3.11
C TYR A 104 9.28 -3.40 2.39
N ARG A 105 9.58 -3.63 1.11
CA ARG A 105 8.97 -4.72 0.33
C ARG A 105 9.37 -6.09 0.86
N LEU A 106 10.57 -6.23 1.41
CA LEU A 106 11.04 -7.49 2.01
C LEU A 106 10.17 -7.86 3.23
N TYR A 107 9.94 -6.89 4.13
CA TYR A 107 9.08 -7.07 5.29
C TYR A 107 7.64 -7.38 4.90
N LYS A 108 7.11 -6.72 3.87
CA LYS A 108 5.78 -7.04 3.33
C LYS A 108 5.69 -8.51 2.87
N HIS A 109 6.68 -8.99 2.13
CA HIS A 109 6.70 -10.39 1.68
C HIS A 109 6.88 -11.37 2.84
N LEU A 110 7.62 -11.00 3.89
CA LEU A 110 7.78 -11.83 5.09
C LEU A 110 6.44 -12.04 5.80
N ILE A 111 5.65 -10.96 5.93
CA ILE A 111 4.29 -11.02 6.46
C ILE A 111 3.40 -11.87 5.56
N ASP A 112 3.46 -11.68 4.23
CA ASP A 112 2.69 -12.48 3.26
C ASP A 112 3.01 -13.99 3.37
N VAL A 113 4.27 -14.35 3.66
CA VAL A 113 4.68 -15.75 3.93
C VAL A 113 4.14 -16.24 5.28
N ALA A 114 4.13 -15.40 6.31
CA ALA A 114 3.55 -15.76 7.61
C ALA A 114 2.03 -16.03 7.50
N PHE A 115 1.31 -15.29 6.66
CA PHE A 115 -0.10 -15.57 6.36
C PHE A 115 -0.32 -16.84 5.53
N ALA A 116 0.71 -17.33 4.84
CA ALA A 116 0.60 -18.53 4.01
C ALA A 116 0.69 -19.84 4.82
N TYR A 117 1.05 -19.79 6.12
CA TYR A 117 1.04 -20.99 6.96
C TYR A 117 -0.36 -21.57 7.09
N GLN A 118 -0.46 -22.89 6.93
CA GLN A 118 -1.68 -23.67 7.17
C GLN A 118 -1.38 -24.76 8.21
N PRO A 119 -2.06 -24.77 9.37
CA PRO A 119 -3.01 -23.76 9.86
C PRO A 119 -2.35 -22.39 10.10
N LEU A 120 -3.17 -21.33 10.19
CA LEU A 120 -2.69 -19.98 10.46
C LEU A 120 -1.91 -19.96 11.78
N ASN A 121 -0.70 -19.43 11.74
CA ASN A 121 0.14 -19.29 12.93
C ASN A 121 0.19 -17.82 13.36
N GLU A 122 -0.60 -17.49 14.38
CA GLU A 122 -0.70 -16.14 14.94
C GLU A 122 0.66 -15.58 15.38
N SER A 123 1.44 -16.39 16.11
CA SER A 123 2.77 -15.98 16.60
C SER A 123 3.75 -15.65 15.48
N ALA A 124 3.67 -16.34 14.35
CA ALA A 124 4.53 -16.08 13.19
C ALA A 124 4.16 -14.77 12.50
N VAL A 125 2.86 -14.48 12.38
CA VAL A 125 2.36 -13.23 11.78
C VAL A 125 2.71 -12.03 12.67
N LEU A 126 2.43 -12.13 13.96
CA LEU A 126 2.75 -11.09 14.94
C LEU A 126 4.26 -10.85 15.02
N GLY A 127 5.07 -11.91 15.03
CA GLY A 127 6.53 -11.80 15.01
C GLY A 127 7.06 -11.08 13.77
N ALA A 128 6.53 -11.40 12.58
CA ALA A 128 6.92 -10.74 11.33
C ALA A 128 6.51 -9.25 11.30
N LEU A 129 5.30 -8.93 11.80
CA LEU A 129 4.82 -7.55 11.91
C LEU A 129 5.66 -6.76 12.92
N GLU A 130 5.97 -7.34 14.06
CA GLU A 130 6.78 -6.72 15.10
C GLU A 130 8.21 -6.45 14.63
N GLN A 131 8.81 -7.38 13.90
CA GLN A 131 10.10 -7.19 13.26
C GLN A 131 10.10 -5.96 12.32
N ALA A 132 9.02 -5.76 11.57
CA ALA A 132 8.88 -4.60 10.69
C ALA A 132 8.68 -3.30 11.47
N ILE A 133 7.84 -3.31 12.52
CA ILE A 133 7.54 -2.14 13.36
C ILE A 133 8.77 -1.68 14.15
N ASN A 134 9.55 -2.62 14.70
CA ASN A 134 10.73 -2.34 15.51
C ASN A 134 11.99 -2.03 14.68
N SER A 135 11.90 -2.11 13.35
CA SER A 135 13.02 -1.77 12.48
C SER A 135 13.29 -0.26 12.50
N ASN A 136 14.54 0.13 12.75
CA ASN A 136 14.95 1.55 12.73
C ASN A 136 15.32 2.04 11.33
N ASP A 137 15.58 1.11 10.41
CA ASP A 137 15.99 1.39 9.04
C ASP A 137 14.80 1.76 8.11
N LEU A 138 13.56 1.46 8.54
CA LEU A 138 12.35 1.81 7.79
C LEU A 138 11.85 3.22 8.14
N THR A 139 11.26 3.87 7.14
CA THR A 139 10.58 5.17 7.30
C THR A 139 9.43 5.06 8.29
N TYR A 140 9.17 6.14 9.04
CA TYR A 140 8.05 6.22 9.99
C TYR A 140 6.71 5.83 9.36
N GLU A 141 6.44 6.30 8.14
CA GLU A 141 5.22 5.97 7.38
C GLU A 141 5.04 4.45 7.19
N HIS A 142 6.09 3.74 6.78
CA HIS A 142 6.02 2.29 6.61
C HIS A 142 5.79 1.57 7.95
N ARG A 143 6.45 2.02 9.02
CA ARG A 143 6.25 1.44 10.36
C ARG A 143 4.83 1.66 10.87
N LEU A 144 4.27 2.83 10.61
CA LEU A 144 2.87 3.14 10.92
C LEU A 144 1.91 2.21 10.15
N GLN A 145 2.14 1.98 8.86
CA GLN A 145 1.34 1.04 8.06
C GLN A 145 1.40 -0.39 8.64
N PHE A 146 2.57 -0.88 9.03
CA PHE A 146 2.71 -2.19 9.66
C PHE A 146 2.04 -2.24 11.04
N SER A 147 2.09 -1.15 11.80
CA SER A 147 1.41 -1.03 13.09
C SER A 147 -0.11 -1.07 12.95
N SER A 148 -0.67 -0.37 11.96
CA SER A 148 -2.10 -0.46 11.64
C SER A 148 -2.51 -1.88 11.26
N ARG A 149 -1.71 -2.53 10.40
CA ARG A 149 -1.97 -3.92 9.98
C ARG A 149 -1.87 -4.92 11.14
N ARG A 150 -1.04 -4.66 12.14
CA ARG A 150 -1.00 -5.46 13.38
C ARG A 150 -2.29 -5.34 14.17
N MET A 151 -2.86 -4.14 14.29
CA MET A 151 -4.15 -3.97 14.95
C MET A 151 -5.27 -4.67 14.20
N GLU A 152 -5.35 -4.47 12.87
CA GLU A 152 -6.34 -5.16 12.02
C GLU A 152 -6.27 -6.68 12.21
N PHE A 153 -5.06 -7.24 12.27
CA PHE A 153 -4.87 -8.67 12.49
C PHE A 153 -5.34 -9.13 13.88
N LEU A 154 -5.04 -8.37 14.94
CA LEU A 154 -5.48 -8.70 16.30
C LEU A 154 -6.99 -8.54 16.47
N ASP A 155 -7.61 -7.59 15.76
CA ASP A 155 -9.07 -7.41 15.77
C ASP A 155 -9.79 -8.56 15.06
N GLU A 156 -9.21 -9.09 13.97
CA GLU A 156 -9.80 -10.20 13.21
C GLU A 156 -9.53 -11.59 13.82
N TYR A 157 -8.31 -11.83 14.31
CA TYR A 157 -7.84 -13.17 14.70
C TYR A 157 -7.40 -13.29 16.16
N GLY A 158 -7.31 -12.18 16.89
CA GLY A 158 -6.77 -12.18 18.26
C GLY A 158 -7.66 -12.95 19.22
N THR A 159 -7.06 -13.91 19.94
CA THR A 159 -7.78 -14.69 20.96
C THR A 159 -7.85 -13.99 22.31
N ASP A 160 -6.92 -13.07 22.60
CA ASP A 160 -6.77 -12.39 23.89
C ASP A 160 -6.95 -10.87 23.77
N MET A 161 -8.03 -10.32 24.37
CA MET A 161 -8.31 -8.86 24.39
C MET A 161 -7.15 -8.01 24.96
N LYS A 162 -6.30 -8.60 25.82
CA LYS A 162 -5.16 -7.88 26.43
C LYS A 162 -4.02 -7.61 25.45
N GLU A 163 -3.89 -8.43 24.41
CA GLU A 163 -2.90 -8.24 23.34
C GLU A 163 -3.31 -7.05 22.47
N THR A 164 -4.62 -6.94 22.17
CA THR A 164 -5.26 -5.86 21.41
C THR A 164 -5.05 -4.49 22.04
N ASP A 165 -5.22 -4.37 23.37
CA ASP A 165 -5.03 -3.10 24.09
C ASP A 165 -3.57 -2.60 24.06
N ARG A 166 -2.59 -3.50 23.89
CA ARG A 166 -1.16 -3.15 23.83
C ARG A 166 -0.70 -2.75 22.43
N SER A 167 -1.41 -3.16 21.39
CA SER A 167 -1.03 -2.95 19.99
C SER A 167 -1.29 -1.55 19.43
N GLN A 168 -1.52 -0.55 20.29
CA GLN A 168 -1.74 0.84 19.88
C GLN A 168 -0.73 1.31 18.82
N PRO A 169 -1.16 2.07 17.80
CA PRO A 169 -0.32 2.42 16.68
C PRO A 169 0.92 3.18 17.14
N VAL A 170 2.08 2.87 16.54
CA VAL A 170 3.33 3.61 16.74
C VAL A 170 3.18 5.01 16.16
N GLY A 171 2.59 5.91 16.93
CA GLY A 171 2.20 7.24 16.46
C GLY A 171 1.10 7.90 17.29
N ARG A 172 1.30 8.01 18.61
CA ARG A 172 0.32 8.63 19.53
C ARG A 172 0.20 10.16 19.41
N ALA A 173 0.69 10.77 18.33
CA ALA A 173 0.57 12.20 18.08
C ALA A 173 -0.65 12.58 17.20
N THR A 174 -1.31 11.61 16.55
CA THR A 174 -2.48 11.87 15.69
C THR A 174 -3.77 11.17 16.14
N THR A 175 -3.71 10.33 17.19
CA THR A 175 -4.90 9.72 17.81
C THR A 175 -5.72 10.69 18.67
N SER A 176 -5.38 11.99 18.74
CA SER A 176 -6.26 13.01 19.35
C SER A 176 -7.60 13.20 18.61
N ILE A 177 -7.78 12.54 17.45
CA ILE A 177 -9.06 12.49 16.73
C ILE A 177 -9.89 11.25 17.14
N TRP A 178 -9.26 10.22 17.72
CA TRP A 178 -9.91 8.92 17.98
C TRP A 178 -9.46 8.25 19.28
N GLU A 179 -9.69 8.87 20.45
CA GLU A 179 -9.89 8.19 21.76
C GLU A 179 -10.84 9.02 22.66
N PRO A 180 -11.83 8.45 23.36
CA PRO A 180 -12.77 7.44 22.87
C PRO A 180 -14.26 7.76 23.21
N ILE A 181 -15.19 7.29 22.37
CA ILE A 181 -16.63 7.19 22.69
C ILE A 181 -16.87 6.27 23.92
N SER A 182 -15.91 5.43 24.29
CA SER A 182 -15.97 4.58 25.50
C SER A 182 -15.73 5.32 26.82
N ALA A 183 -15.29 6.60 26.81
CA ALA A 183 -15.11 7.39 28.03
C ALA A 183 -16.40 8.07 28.54
N CYS A 184 -17.50 8.04 27.77
CA CYS A 184 -18.69 8.83 28.09
C CYS A 184 -19.67 8.18 29.10
N ASN A 185 -19.38 6.97 29.62
CA ASN A 185 -20.32 6.25 30.51
C ASN A 185 -19.93 6.24 32.01
N LYS A 186 -19.12 7.19 32.49
CA LYS A 186 -18.87 7.36 33.93
C LYS A 186 -19.01 8.82 34.38
N ARG A 187 -20.29 9.22 34.50
CA ARG A 187 -20.90 10.15 35.47
C ARG A 187 -19.98 11.12 36.25
N SER A 188 -20.17 12.44 36.06
CA SER A 188 -20.17 13.45 37.15
C SER A 188 -20.88 14.75 36.76
N LYS A 189 -21.55 15.37 37.74
CA LYS A 189 -22.47 16.53 37.72
C LYS A 189 -21.88 17.82 37.13
N PRO A 190 -22.71 18.79 36.68
CA PRO A 190 -22.22 20.00 36.02
C PRO A 190 -21.61 20.99 37.02
N ALA A 191 -20.39 21.46 36.73
CA ALA A 191 -19.77 22.60 37.37
C ALA A 191 -19.79 23.82 36.43
N GLU A 192 -19.98 24.97 37.07
CA GLU A 192 -20.28 26.32 36.59
C GLU A 192 -19.27 26.87 35.55
N ILE A 193 -19.75 27.33 34.40
CA ILE A 193 -18.92 27.85 33.30
C ILE A 193 -18.76 29.37 33.48
N ASN A 194 -17.53 29.82 33.72
CA ASN A 194 -17.16 31.25 33.75
C ASN A 194 -17.00 31.81 32.31
N ASN A 195 -17.61 32.99 32.10
CA ASN A 195 -17.69 33.74 30.85
C ASN A 195 -16.34 34.19 30.24
N GLN A 196 -15.22 34.06 30.95
CA GLN A 196 -13.91 34.46 30.42
C GLN A 196 -13.35 33.51 29.34
N THR A 197 -13.82 32.25 29.30
CA THR A 197 -13.36 31.24 28.34
C THR A 197 -13.97 31.40 26.94
N ILE A 198 -15.10 32.10 26.83
CA ILE A 198 -15.84 32.28 25.56
C ILE A 198 -15.14 33.31 24.65
N ILE A 199 -14.42 34.27 25.23
CA ILE A 199 -13.78 35.36 24.47
C ILE A 199 -12.52 34.84 23.73
N ASN A 200 -11.75 33.92 24.34
CA ASN A 200 -10.55 33.37 23.71
C ASN A 200 -10.83 32.34 22.61
N CYS A 201 -12.02 31.71 22.59
CA CYS A 201 -12.42 30.81 21.50
C CYS A 201 -12.89 31.54 20.24
N LYS A 202 -13.22 32.82 20.30
CA LYS A 202 -13.69 33.58 19.12
C LYS A 202 -12.55 34.10 18.24
N ALA A 203 -11.32 34.17 18.76
CA ALA A 203 -10.15 34.67 18.03
C ALA A 203 -9.43 33.59 17.18
N ALA A 204 -9.65 32.30 17.45
CA ALA A 204 -8.99 31.20 16.72
C ALA A 204 -9.75 30.74 15.46
N SER A 205 -11.02 31.13 15.29
CA SER A 205 -11.85 30.74 14.14
C SER A 205 -11.52 31.52 12.84
N SER A 206 -10.84 32.67 12.96
CA SER A 206 -10.56 33.56 11.82
C SER A 206 -9.32 33.17 10.99
N ARG A 207 -8.45 32.27 11.46
CA ARG A 207 -7.24 31.84 10.74
C ARG A 207 -7.37 30.50 9.99
N PHE A 208 -8.55 29.87 10.01
CA PHE A 208 -8.82 28.64 9.26
C PHE A 208 -9.39 28.91 7.85
N PHE A 209 -9.76 30.16 7.54
CA PHE A 209 -10.47 30.49 6.29
C PHE A 209 -9.54 30.87 5.11
N PHE A 210 -8.24 31.08 5.33
CA PHE A 210 -7.32 31.55 4.26
C PHE A 210 -6.48 30.46 3.57
N PHE A 211 -6.54 29.19 4.02
CA PHE A 211 -5.74 28.11 3.41
C PHE A 211 -6.47 27.30 2.31
N ASN A 212 -7.78 27.51 2.11
CA ASN A 212 -8.60 26.67 1.23
C ASN A 212 -8.92 27.26 -0.15
N LEU A 213 -8.24 28.35 -0.56
CA LEU A 213 -8.43 28.94 -1.88
C LEU A 213 -7.47 28.38 -2.95
N ALA A 214 -6.29 27.89 -2.53
CA ALA A 214 -5.28 27.33 -3.44
C ALA A 214 -5.63 25.91 -3.91
N LEU A 215 -6.13 25.07 -2.99
CA LEU A 215 -6.61 23.71 -3.31
C LEU A 215 -7.84 23.74 -4.21
N PHE A 216 -8.74 24.71 -4.01
CA PHE A 216 -9.92 24.88 -4.86
C PHE A 216 -9.55 25.30 -6.29
N LYS A 217 -8.54 26.17 -6.48
CA LYS A 217 -8.04 26.54 -7.81
C LYS A 217 -7.37 25.38 -8.57
N LEU A 218 -6.68 24.49 -7.85
CA LEU A 218 -6.03 23.33 -8.45
C LEU A 218 -7.04 22.24 -8.82
N GLY A 219 -8.03 22.00 -7.95
CA GLY A 219 -9.14 21.09 -8.22
C GLY A 219 -10.02 21.54 -9.39
N PHE A 220 -10.31 22.84 -9.49
CA PHE A 220 -11.10 23.39 -10.60
C PHE A 220 -10.38 23.27 -11.97
N ARG A 221 -9.04 23.41 -11.99
CA ARG A 221 -8.23 23.19 -13.21
C ARG A 221 -8.28 21.73 -13.68
N PHE A 222 -8.17 20.78 -12.76
CA PHE A 222 -8.27 19.34 -13.08
C PHE A 222 -9.69 18.96 -13.53
N LEU A 223 -10.71 19.56 -12.91
CA LEU A 223 -12.10 19.31 -13.27
C LEU A 223 -12.42 19.83 -14.68
N MET A 224 -11.92 21.01 -15.06
CA MET A 224 -12.08 21.57 -16.39
C MET A 224 -11.36 20.76 -17.49
N GLU A 225 -10.16 20.23 -17.22
CA GLU A 225 -9.47 19.33 -18.16
C GLU A 225 -10.17 17.97 -18.32
N TYR A 226 -10.75 17.45 -17.23
CA TYR A 226 -11.53 16.23 -17.26
C TYR A 226 -12.81 16.39 -18.10
N PHE A 227 -13.56 17.48 -17.90
CA PHE A 227 -14.76 17.76 -18.70
C PHE A 227 -14.47 18.01 -20.18
N ARG A 228 -13.27 18.53 -20.52
CA ARG A 228 -12.83 18.69 -21.92
C ARG A 228 -12.54 17.36 -22.62
N SER A 229 -12.27 16.29 -21.88
CA SER A 229 -11.96 14.96 -22.43
C SER A 229 -13.21 14.06 -22.60
N VAL A 230 -14.32 14.41 -21.94
CA VAL A 230 -15.59 13.68 -22.07
C VAL A 230 -16.42 14.32 -23.19
N LYS A 231 -16.75 13.55 -24.24
CA LYS A 231 -17.59 13.96 -25.39
C LYS A 231 -19.07 14.28 -25.02
N ILE A 232 -19.32 14.83 -23.83
CA ILE A 232 -20.62 15.39 -23.44
C ILE A 232 -20.81 16.81 -24.01
N PHE A 233 -19.75 17.45 -24.51
CA PHE A 233 -19.79 18.85 -24.96
C PHE A 233 -20.29 19.09 -26.40
N VAL A 234 -20.45 18.04 -27.22
CA VAL A 234 -20.88 18.20 -28.62
C VAL A 234 -22.35 18.64 -28.73
N VAL A 235 -23.16 18.46 -27.68
CA VAL A 235 -24.58 18.89 -27.68
C VAL A 235 -24.76 20.28 -27.04
N ALA A 236 -23.84 20.74 -26.20
CA ALA A 236 -23.95 22.03 -25.50
C ALA A 236 -23.45 23.21 -26.35
N GLU A 237 -22.55 22.97 -27.30
CA GLU A 237 -22.02 24.01 -28.20
C GLU A 237 -23.06 24.48 -29.24
N GLU A 238 -24.08 23.67 -29.54
CA GLU A 238 -25.12 24.01 -30.51
C GLU A 238 -26.30 24.79 -29.93
N LEU A 239 -26.48 24.82 -28.59
CA LEU A 239 -27.68 25.43 -27.98
C LEU A 239 -27.50 26.83 -27.38
N ILE A 240 -26.36 27.18 -26.77
CA ILE A 240 -26.27 28.40 -25.91
C ILE A 240 -24.97 29.22 -26.09
N GLY A 241 -24.12 28.88 -27.08
CA GLY A 241 -23.04 29.78 -27.53
C GLY A 241 -21.85 29.93 -26.56
N PRO A 242 -20.87 30.81 -26.86
CA PRO A 242 -19.51 30.73 -26.31
C PRO A 242 -19.35 31.08 -24.81
N ASP A 243 -20.40 31.58 -24.14
CA ASP A 243 -20.31 32.22 -22.81
C ASP A 243 -20.95 31.38 -21.67
N TRP A 244 -21.01 30.05 -21.84
CA TRP A 244 -21.58 29.12 -20.84
C TRP A 244 -20.93 29.16 -19.45
N ASP A 245 -19.66 29.56 -19.37
CA ASP A 245 -18.88 29.61 -18.13
C ASP A 245 -19.51 30.56 -17.09
N ILE A 246 -20.23 31.60 -17.54
CA ILE A 246 -20.89 32.58 -16.66
C ILE A 246 -22.12 31.94 -15.99
N PHE A 247 -22.87 31.12 -16.73
CA PHE A 247 -24.08 30.46 -16.22
C PHE A 247 -23.74 29.37 -15.20
N LEU A 248 -22.72 28.55 -15.50
CA LEU A 248 -22.32 27.48 -14.60
C LEU A 248 -21.74 28.03 -13.28
N GLY A 249 -20.96 29.12 -13.36
CA GLY A 249 -20.45 29.83 -12.18
C GLY A 249 -21.57 30.39 -11.31
N GLY A 250 -22.61 30.99 -11.91
CA GLY A 250 -23.77 31.53 -11.19
C GLY A 250 -24.59 30.44 -10.47
N VAL A 251 -24.84 29.30 -11.13
CA VAL A 251 -25.60 28.19 -10.54
C VAL A 251 -24.84 27.53 -9.39
N ILE A 252 -23.53 27.33 -9.55
CA ILE A 252 -22.68 26.75 -8.50
C ILE A 252 -22.58 27.71 -7.30
N ALA A 253 -22.40 29.01 -7.54
CA ALA A 253 -22.38 30.01 -6.47
C ALA A 253 -23.72 30.06 -5.71
N GLY A 254 -24.85 29.97 -6.42
CA GLY A 254 -26.18 29.90 -5.81
C GLY A 254 -26.37 28.65 -4.94
N LEU A 255 -25.94 27.48 -5.43
CA LEU A 255 -25.99 26.23 -4.66
C LEU A 255 -25.15 26.28 -3.39
N ILE A 256 -23.94 26.83 -3.46
CA ILE A 256 -23.06 27.00 -2.29
C ILE A 256 -23.73 27.92 -1.25
N LEU A 257 -24.39 28.99 -1.69
CA LEU A 257 -25.07 29.94 -0.81
C LEU A 257 -26.30 29.31 -0.12
N VAL A 258 -27.07 28.49 -0.84
CA VAL A 258 -28.19 27.73 -0.27
C VAL A 258 -27.69 26.68 0.73
N LEU A 259 -26.61 25.97 0.42
CA LEU A 259 -26.03 24.96 1.31
C LEU A 259 -25.45 25.58 2.58
N THR A 260 -24.79 26.73 2.48
CA THR A 260 -24.31 27.47 3.67
C THR A 260 -25.46 28.03 4.50
N PHE A 261 -26.55 28.49 3.87
CA PHE A 261 -27.75 28.93 4.56
C PHE A 261 -28.43 27.79 5.34
N PHE A 262 -28.51 26.59 4.75
CA PHE A 262 -29.08 25.42 5.43
C PHE A 262 -28.20 24.90 6.57
N HIS A 263 -26.87 24.94 6.42
CA HIS A 263 -25.95 24.49 7.47
C HIS A 263 -25.92 25.45 8.68
N MET A 264 -26.23 26.74 8.49
CA MET A 264 -26.31 27.72 9.57
C MET A 264 -27.61 27.60 10.40
N ARG A 265 -28.60 26.83 9.93
CA ARG A 265 -29.94 26.74 10.55
C ARG A 265 -30.16 25.46 11.36
N ARG A 266 -29.14 24.61 11.49
CA ARG A 266 -29.19 23.33 12.24
C ARG A 266 -28.18 23.36 13.38
#